data_AF-A0A842QA74-F1
#
_entry.id   AF-A0A842QA74-F1
#
_cell.length_a   1.000
_cell.length_b   1.000
_cell.length_c   1.000
_cell.angle_alpha   90.00
_cell.angle_beta   90.00
_cell.angle_gamma   90.00
#
_symmetry.space_group_name_H-M   'P 1'
#
loop_
_entity.id
_entity.type
_entity.pdbx_description
1 polymer ?
#
loop_
_entity_poly.entity_id
_entity_poly.type
_entity_poly.pdbx_seq_one_letter_code
_entity_poly.pdbx_strand_id
1 'polypeptide(L)'
;MFNILKEKLNNVVRSVSKTAEKIPKKITEKEISEKDLSDALDDLELSLLQADVALEVSDKIKEDLKHALVGKKVKRGQVKKIVEKTIRKSLLEILDVPKMDIEKVIKDNKPCLILFIGFNGSGKTTTLAKLGHRFQGKGYSCIFAAGDSFRAAAIEQLEEHGKNLGIKVIKHKRGADSAAVIYDSMEHAKSKGIDVVLADSAGRMHTDQNLMDELKKIVRVNKPHLKILVIDSLTGNDAVEQSRKFDEDIGIDGVVLTKVDVNKKGGAILSACKILGKPIVGLGVGQEYDDLKEFDKEEFVKGVLE
;
A
#
# COMPACT_ATOMS: atom_id res chain seq x y z
N MET A 1 13.47 2.72 9.66
CA MET A 1 12.63 2.31 8.51
C MET A 1 12.83 3.35 7.42
N PHE A 2 12.84 2.98 6.13
CA PHE A 2 12.92 3.93 4.99
C PHE A 2 14.17 4.83 4.92
N ASN A 3 15.30 4.41 5.50
CA ASN A 3 16.52 5.22 5.55
C ASN A 3 17.04 5.63 4.16
N ILE A 4 16.83 4.80 3.13
CA ILE A 4 17.28 5.10 1.77
C ILE A 4 16.44 6.23 1.18
N LEU A 5 15.10 6.15 1.20
CA LEU A 5 14.27 7.26 0.72
C LEU A 5 14.56 8.55 1.50
N LYS A 6 14.74 8.47 2.82
CA LYS A 6 15.15 9.62 3.64
C LYS A 6 16.47 10.22 3.17
N GLU A 7 17.49 9.40 2.93
CA GLU A 7 18.78 9.85 2.44
C GLU A 7 18.66 10.51 1.07
N LYS A 8 17.92 9.88 0.14
CA LYS A 8 17.71 10.38 -1.22
C LYS A 8 16.98 11.72 -1.23
N LEU A 9 15.88 11.87 -0.47
CA LEU A 9 15.16 13.14 -0.34
C LEU A 9 16.04 14.24 0.26
N ASN A 10 16.85 13.92 1.28
CA ASN A 10 17.78 14.87 1.87
C ASN A 10 18.90 15.30 0.91
N ASN A 11 19.42 14.37 0.09
CA ASN A 11 20.41 14.68 -0.93
C ASN A 11 19.84 15.59 -2.02
N VAL A 12 18.58 15.39 -2.39
CA VAL A 12 17.85 16.28 -3.31
C VAL A 12 17.73 17.67 -2.73
N VAL A 13 17.24 17.79 -1.49
CA VAL A 13 17.12 19.09 -0.81
C VAL A 13 18.45 19.83 -0.88
N ARG A 14 19.57 19.14 -0.61
CA ARG A 14 20.91 19.73 -0.71
C ARG A 14 21.30 20.09 -2.14
N SER A 15 21.05 19.23 -3.13
CA SER A 15 21.42 19.47 -4.54
C SER A 15 20.68 20.69 -5.10
N VAL A 16 19.36 20.71 -4.99
CA VAL A 16 18.51 21.82 -5.46
C VAL A 16 18.84 23.12 -4.73
N SER A 17 19.08 23.06 -3.42
CA SER A 17 19.49 24.24 -2.64
C SER A 17 20.84 24.78 -3.09
N LYS A 18 21.85 23.93 -3.31
CA LYS A 18 23.18 24.35 -3.77
C LYS A 18 23.11 25.04 -5.12
N THR A 19 22.31 24.51 -6.04
CA THR A 19 22.19 25.08 -7.38
C THR A 19 21.51 26.45 -7.34
N ALA A 20 20.53 26.62 -6.46
CA ALA A 20 19.92 27.91 -6.21
C ALA A 20 20.78 28.85 -5.35
N GLU A 21 21.81 28.35 -4.65
CA GLU A 21 22.76 29.14 -3.86
C GLU A 21 24.00 29.61 -4.63
N LYS A 22 24.19 29.20 -5.90
CA LYS A 22 25.24 29.74 -6.81
C LYS A 22 25.08 31.24 -7.13
N ILE A 23 24.23 31.95 -6.39
CA ILE A 23 24.02 33.40 -6.46
C ILE A 23 25.32 34.11 -6.02
N PRO A 24 25.91 34.97 -6.87
CA PRO A 24 27.09 35.76 -6.51
C PRO A 24 26.88 36.52 -5.19
N LYS A 25 27.91 36.64 -4.34
CA LYS A 25 27.80 37.33 -3.02
C LYS A 25 27.25 38.76 -3.10
N LYS A 26 27.31 39.41 -4.26
CA LYS A 26 26.80 40.77 -4.52
C LYS A 26 25.31 40.83 -4.91
N ILE A 27 24.68 39.68 -5.18
CA ILE A 27 23.28 39.58 -5.59
C ILE A 27 22.48 39.00 -4.41
N THR A 28 21.48 39.74 -3.95
CA THR A 28 20.61 39.35 -2.82
C THR A 28 19.47 38.42 -3.24
N GLU A 29 19.03 38.53 -4.49
CA GLU A 29 17.92 37.78 -5.08
C GLU A 29 18.26 37.35 -6.51
N LYS A 30 18.00 36.09 -6.85
CA LYS A 30 18.10 35.57 -8.22
C LYS A 30 16.75 35.01 -8.63
N GLU A 31 16.37 35.25 -9.88
CA GLU A 31 15.29 34.54 -10.53
C GLU A 31 15.81 33.18 -11.02
N ILE A 32 15.18 32.10 -10.59
CA ILE A 32 15.60 30.75 -10.96
C ILE A 32 15.04 30.43 -12.36
N SER A 33 15.92 30.08 -13.28
CA SER A 33 15.54 29.57 -14.60
C SER A 33 15.35 28.04 -14.56
N GLU A 34 14.64 27.48 -15.54
CA GLU A 34 14.51 26.03 -15.68
C GLU A 34 15.87 25.35 -15.90
N LYS A 35 16.75 25.99 -16.68
CA LYS A 35 18.12 25.50 -16.92
C LYS A 35 18.94 25.42 -15.64
N ASP A 36 18.69 26.30 -14.66
CA ASP A 36 19.35 26.21 -13.37
C ASP A 36 18.93 24.93 -12.63
N LEU A 37 17.70 24.41 -12.81
CA LEU A 37 17.21 23.28 -12.02
C LEU A 37 17.35 21.92 -12.71
N SER A 38 17.51 21.87 -14.04
CA SER A 38 17.42 20.63 -14.84
C SER A 38 18.25 19.48 -14.26
N ASP A 39 19.57 19.67 -14.13
CA ASP A 39 20.48 18.62 -13.64
C ASP A 39 20.08 18.11 -12.25
N ALA A 40 19.68 19.03 -11.35
CA ALA A 40 19.28 18.66 -10.00
C ALA A 40 17.94 17.91 -9.93
N LEU A 41 17.04 18.17 -10.89
CA LEU A 41 15.75 17.48 -11.01
C LEU A 41 15.90 16.10 -11.67
N ASP A 42 16.87 15.94 -12.57
CA ASP A 42 17.17 14.64 -13.16
C ASP A 42 17.91 13.73 -12.16
N ASP A 43 18.84 14.29 -11.37
CA ASP A 43 19.46 13.61 -10.23
C ASP A 43 18.42 13.18 -9.17
N LEU A 44 17.40 14.02 -8.96
CA LEU A 44 16.26 13.70 -8.10
C LEU A 44 15.50 12.48 -8.62
N GLU A 45 15.18 12.46 -9.91
CA GLU A 45 14.48 11.35 -10.54
C GLU A 45 15.21 10.03 -10.31
N LEU A 46 16.48 10.00 -10.70
CA LEU A 46 17.33 8.82 -10.54
C LEU A 46 17.42 8.38 -9.07
N SER A 47 17.50 9.34 -8.15
CA SER A 47 17.55 9.08 -6.71
C SER A 47 16.25 8.46 -6.18
N LEU A 48 15.09 8.93 -6.65
CA LEU A 48 13.78 8.40 -6.25
C LEU A 48 13.55 7.01 -6.84
N LEU A 49 13.88 6.81 -8.12
CA LEU A 49 13.78 5.50 -8.77
C LEU A 49 14.63 4.44 -8.03
N GLN A 50 15.84 4.80 -7.59
CA GLN A 50 16.70 3.92 -6.77
C GLN A 50 16.10 3.56 -5.41
N ALA A 51 15.16 4.37 -4.90
CA ALA A 51 14.44 4.13 -3.65
C ALA A 51 13.09 3.40 -3.86
N ASP A 52 12.90 2.78 -5.03
CA ASP A 52 11.64 2.14 -5.46
C ASP A 52 10.45 3.09 -5.38
N VAL A 53 10.64 4.34 -5.83
CA VAL A 53 9.55 5.29 -6.09
C VAL A 53 9.20 5.20 -7.57
N ALA A 54 7.92 5.17 -7.92
CA ALA A 54 7.47 5.07 -9.30
C ALA A 54 7.80 6.34 -10.10
N LEU A 55 7.96 6.20 -11.41
CA LEU A 55 8.29 7.33 -12.28
C LEU A 55 7.25 8.44 -12.17
N GLU A 56 5.96 8.09 -12.17
CA GLU A 56 4.86 9.07 -12.07
C GLU A 56 4.84 9.82 -10.73
N VAL A 57 5.34 9.21 -9.65
CA VAL A 57 5.51 9.87 -8.35
C VAL A 57 6.69 10.84 -8.42
N SER A 58 7.79 10.39 -9.02
CA SER A 58 8.99 11.21 -9.21
C SER A 58 8.71 12.43 -10.08
N ASP A 59 8.01 12.25 -11.19
CA ASP A 59 7.61 13.31 -12.12
C ASP A 59 6.75 14.35 -11.43
N LYS A 60 5.75 13.92 -10.62
CA LYS A 60 4.96 14.86 -9.82
C LYS A 60 5.83 15.71 -8.89
N ILE A 61 6.77 15.10 -8.18
CA ILE A 61 7.66 15.84 -7.27
C ILE A 61 8.54 16.83 -8.05
N LYS A 62 9.04 16.44 -9.24
CA LYS A 62 9.81 17.32 -10.14
C LYS A 62 8.97 18.52 -10.60
N GLU A 63 7.76 18.27 -11.06
CA GLU A 63 6.83 19.32 -11.53
C GLU A 63 6.49 20.30 -10.40
N ASP A 64 6.17 19.79 -9.21
CA ASP A 64 5.88 20.61 -8.03
C ASP A 64 7.08 21.52 -7.66
N LEU A 65 8.31 20.99 -7.75
CA LEU A 65 9.54 21.76 -7.53
C LEU A 65 9.78 22.80 -8.62
N LYS A 66 9.58 22.47 -9.90
CA LYS A 66 9.66 23.43 -11.01
C LYS A 66 8.70 24.60 -10.78
N HIS A 67 7.43 24.30 -10.49
CA HIS A 67 6.39 25.31 -10.23
C HIS A 67 6.68 26.14 -8.97
N ALA A 68 7.34 25.55 -7.98
CA ALA A 68 7.69 26.24 -6.76
C ALA A 68 8.83 27.25 -6.93
N LEU A 69 9.75 27.01 -7.88
CA LEU A 69 11.03 27.72 -7.96
C LEU A 69 11.23 28.53 -9.25
N VAL A 70 10.83 28.00 -10.42
CA VAL A 70 11.07 28.64 -11.72
C VAL A 70 10.32 29.96 -11.82
N GLY A 71 11.01 31.01 -12.30
CA GLY A 71 10.45 32.36 -12.45
C GLY A 71 10.24 33.11 -11.13
N LYS A 72 10.58 32.52 -9.98
CA LYS A 72 10.49 33.19 -8.68
C LYS A 72 11.81 33.82 -8.31
N LYS A 73 11.75 35.05 -7.80
CA LYS A 73 12.87 35.71 -7.12
C LYS A 73 13.00 35.14 -5.72
N VAL A 74 14.13 34.49 -5.45
CA VAL A 74 14.37 33.84 -4.17
C VAL A 74 15.54 34.50 -3.47
N LYS A 75 15.34 34.81 -2.18
CA LYS A 75 16.41 35.31 -1.32
C LYS A 75 17.37 34.19 -1.00
N ARG A 76 18.65 34.53 -0.93
CA ARG A 76 19.71 33.62 -0.49
C ARG A 76 19.37 33.04 0.90
N GLY A 77 19.51 31.73 1.07
CA GLY A 77 19.18 31.01 2.31
C GLY A 77 17.70 30.66 2.52
N GLN A 78 16.78 31.15 1.68
CA GLN A 78 15.36 30.75 1.74
C GLN A 78 15.04 29.55 0.85
N VAL A 79 15.89 29.24 -0.14
CA VAL A 79 15.61 28.20 -1.12
C VAL A 79 15.46 26.83 -0.47
N LYS A 80 16.35 26.47 0.45
CA LYS A 80 16.27 25.20 1.18
C LYS A 80 14.90 25.01 1.83
N LYS A 81 14.40 26.03 2.54
CA LYS A 81 13.10 26.01 3.20
C LYS A 81 11.95 25.89 2.20
N ILE A 82 12.06 26.50 1.02
CA ILE A 82 11.07 26.37 -0.05
C ILE A 82 11.07 24.95 -0.59
N VAL A 83 12.25 24.38 -0.90
CA VAL A 83 12.39 23.01 -1.40
C VAL A 83 11.82 22.00 -0.41
N GLU A 84 12.22 22.06 0.86
CA GLU A 84 11.70 21.17 1.92
C GLU A 84 10.18 21.27 2.04
N LYS A 85 9.63 22.50 2.05
CA LYS A 85 8.18 22.72 2.13
C LYS A 85 7.45 22.17 0.90
N THR A 86 8.02 22.33 -0.29
CA THR A 86 7.45 21.81 -1.55
C THR A 86 7.46 20.29 -1.58
N ILE A 87 8.58 19.66 -1.22
CA ILE A 87 8.66 18.19 -1.16
C ILE A 87 7.67 17.66 -0.12
N ARG A 88 7.63 18.24 1.08
CA ARG A 88 6.66 17.84 2.11
C ARG A 88 5.22 17.93 1.59
N LYS A 89 4.87 19.05 0.96
CA LYS A 89 3.55 19.25 0.38
C LYS A 89 3.26 18.20 -0.70
N SER A 90 4.19 17.97 -1.62
CA SER A 90 4.04 17.00 -2.70
C SER A 90 3.80 15.58 -2.17
N LEU A 91 4.58 15.15 -1.17
CA LEU A 91 4.41 13.85 -0.52
C LEU A 91 3.04 13.72 0.17
N LEU A 92 2.61 14.77 0.89
CA LEU A 92 1.29 14.76 1.55
C LEU A 92 0.14 14.69 0.55
N GLU A 93 0.26 15.34 -0.61
CA GLU A 93 -0.71 15.25 -1.71
C GLU A 93 -0.69 13.87 -2.37
N ILE A 94 0.48 13.28 -2.59
CA ILE A 94 0.62 11.91 -3.12
C ILE A 94 -0.07 10.89 -2.20
N LEU A 95 0.05 11.09 -0.89
CA LEU A 95 -0.53 10.23 0.13
C LEU A 95 -1.97 10.60 0.49
N ASP A 96 -2.56 11.62 -0.16
CA ASP A 96 -3.93 12.04 0.09
C ASP A 96 -4.93 11.17 -0.65
N VAL A 97 -5.06 9.93 -0.17
CA VAL A 97 -6.04 8.96 -0.66
C VAL A 97 -7.29 8.96 0.24
N PRO A 98 -8.48 8.60 -0.29
CA PRO A 98 -9.68 8.51 0.51
C PRO A 98 -9.47 7.62 1.73
N LYS A 99 -9.92 8.05 2.91
CA LYS A 99 -9.88 7.20 4.11
C LYS A 99 -10.93 6.09 3.97
N MET A 100 -10.58 4.89 4.42
CA MET A 100 -11.51 3.77 4.54
C MET A 100 -11.82 3.49 5.99
N ASP A 101 -13.11 3.57 6.34
CA ASP A 101 -13.62 3.09 7.63
C ASP A 101 -14.14 1.66 7.46
N ILE A 102 -13.28 0.68 7.69
CA ILE A 102 -13.64 -0.73 7.55
C ILE A 102 -14.71 -1.14 8.56
N GLU A 103 -14.70 -0.56 9.76
CA GLU A 103 -15.71 -0.89 10.78
C GLU A 103 -17.09 -0.43 10.38
N LYS A 104 -17.19 0.75 9.74
CA LYS A 104 -18.45 1.21 9.17
C LYS A 104 -18.96 0.22 8.11
N VAL A 105 -18.09 -0.26 7.22
CA VAL A 105 -18.49 -1.26 6.20
C VAL A 105 -18.97 -2.56 6.85
N ILE A 106 -18.31 -3.01 7.93
CA ILE A 106 -18.74 -4.19 8.70
C ILE A 106 -20.10 -3.97 9.38
N LYS A 107 -20.34 -2.78 9.96
CA LYS A 107 -21.62 -2.46 10.62
C LYS A 107 -22.78 -2.41 9.62
N ASP A 108 -22.53 -1.85 8.44
CA ASP A 108 -23.53 -1.68 7.40
C ASP A 108 -23.85 -3.00 6.66
N ASN A 109 -22.98 -4.02 6.74
CA ASN A 109 -23.11 -5.27 6.01
C ASN A 109 -22.81 -6.48 6.90
N LYS A 110 -23.83 -7.21 7.36
CA LYS A 110 -23.64 -8.42 8.18
C LYS A 110 -24.25 -9.67 7.52
N PRO A 111 -23.48 -10.72 7.22
CA PRO A 111 -22.01 -10.80 7.35
C PRO A 111 -21.26 -9.95 6.30
N CYS A 112 -20.19 -9.28 6.73
CA CYS A 112 -19.29 -8.53 5.85
C CYS A 112 -18.24 -9.48 5.26
N LEU A 113 -18.35 -9.76 3.97
CA LEU A 113 -17.30 -10.44 3.20
C LEU A 113 -16.14 -9.50 2.84
N ILE A 114 -14.93 -9.82 3.32
CA ILE A 114 -13.67 -9.18 2.93
C ILE A 114 -12.80 -10.21 2.21
N LEU A 115 -12.48 -9.94 0.95
CA LEU A 115 -11.63 -10.78 0.10
C LEU A 115 -10.20 -10.24 0.08
N PHE A 116 -9.23 -11.11 0.36
CA PHE A 116 -7.80 -10.78 0.28
C PHE A 116 -7.24 -11.23 -1.05
N ILE A 117 -6.54 -10.33 -1.76
CA ILE A 117 -5.99 -10.56 -3.10
C ILE A 117 -4.51 -10.16 -3.10
N GLY A 118 -3.72 -10.71 -4.00
CA GLY A 118 -2.30 -10.37 -4.16
C GLY A 118 -1.43 -11.60 -4.43
N PHE A 119 -0.14 -11.37 -4.66
CA PHE A 119 0.78 -12.42 -5.06
C PHE A 119 1.14 -13.39 -3.92
N ASN A 120 1.70 -14.54 -4.30
CA ASN A 120 2.23 -15.52 -3.38
C ASN A 120 3.41 -14.90 -2.65
N GLY A 121 3.49 -15.12 -1.34
CA GLY A 121 4.53 -14.52 -0.50
C GLY A 121 4.28 -13.07 -0.10
N SER A 122 3.19 -12.43 -0.57
CA SER A 122 2.83 -11.06 -0.16
C SER A 122 2.31 -10.94 1.27
N GLY A 123 2.00 -12.07 1.91
CA GLY A 123 1.52 -12.09 3.30
C GLY A 123 0.01 -12.02 3.44
N LYS A 124 -0.77 -12.42 2.42
CA LYS A 124 -2.25 -12.47 2.45
C LYS A 124 -2.81 -13.21 3.67
N THR A 125 -2.49 -14.49 3.81
CA THR A 125 -3.00 -15.37 4.88
C THR A 125 -2.68 -14.82 6.28
N THR A 126 -1.46 -14.31 6.49
CA THR A 126 -1.07 -13.68 7.75
C THR A 126 -1.81 -12.36 7.97
N THR A 127 -1.92 -11.50 6.96
CA THR A 127 -2.66 -10.22 7.05
C THR A 127 -4.13 -10.45 7.38
N LEU A 128 -4.74 -11.45 6.75
CA LEU A 128 -6.10 -11.90 7.02
C LEU A 128 -6.24 -12.27 8.50
N ALA A 129 -5.31 -13.07 9.04
CA ALA A 129 -5.33 -13.46 10.44
C ALA A 129 -5.15 -12.26 11.39
N LYS A 130 -4.25 -11.32 11.08
CA LYS A 130 -4.05 -10.08 11.87
C LYS A 130 -5.31 -9.22 11.91
N LEU A 131 -6.00 -9.05 10.76
CA LEU A 131 -7.27 -8.32 10.73
C LEU A 131 -8.36 -9.06 11.48
N GLY A 132 -8.43 -10.40 11.39
CA GLY A 132 -9.32 -11.21 12.22
C GLY A 132 -9.10 -11.00 13.71
N HIS A 133 -7.85 -11.04 14.17
CA HIS A 133 -7.48 -10.75 15.56
C HIS A 133 -7.92 -9.34 15.98
N ARG A 134 -7.65 -8.33 15.16
CA ARG A 134 -8.06 -6.94 15.41
C ARG A 134 -9.59 -6.81 15.51
N PHE A 135 -10.35 -7.48 14.64
CA PHE A 135 -11.81 -7.43 14.67
C PHE A 135 -12.38 -8.13 15.90
N GLN A 136 -11.81 -9.28 16.32
CA GLN A 136 -12.16 -9.92 17.59
C GLN A 136 -11.90 -8.98 18.80
N GLY A 137 -10.75 -8.31 18.82
CA GLY A 137 -10.42 -7.32 19.86
C GLY A 137 -11.40 -6.14 19.93
N LYS A 138 -12.12 -5.87 18.83
CA LYS A 138 -13.19 -4.87 18.74
C LYS A 138 -14.60 -5.46 18.95
N GLY A 139 -14.71 -6.74 19.30
CA GLY A 139 -15.97 -7.42 19.61
C GLY A 139 -16.73 -7.99 18.41
N TYR A 140 -16.16 -7.99 17.20
CA TYR A 140 -16.79 -8.63 16.04
C TYR A 140 -16.52 -10.14 16.03
N SER A 141 -17.53 -10.91 15.70
CA SER A 141 -17.38 -12.34 15.41
C SER A 141 -16.86 -12.55 13.99
N CYS A 142 -15.91 -13.47 13.82
CA CYS A 142 -15.25 -13.72 12.54
C CYS A 142 -15.25 -15.21 12.18
N ILE A 143 -15.23 -15.49 10.88
CA ILE A 143 -14.81 -16.78 10.32
C ILE A 143 -13.81 -16.56 9.18
N PHE A 144 -12.96 -17.56 8.97
CA PHE A 144 -12.00 -17.59 7.86
C PHE A 144 -12.49 -18.53 6.75
N ALA A 145 -12.35 -18.11 5.49
CA ALA A 145 -12.64 -18.93 4.32
C ALA A 145 -11.34 -19.29 3.59
N ALA A 146 -11.05 -20.59 3.48
CA ALA A 146 -9.84 -21.10 2.83
C ALA A 146 -9.98 -21.14 1.29
N GLY A 147 -10.01 -19.95 0.66
CA GLY A 147 -10.15 -19.82 -0.79
C GLY A 147 -8.87 -20.06 -1.60
N ASP A 148 -7.69 -20.23 -0.99
CA ASP A 148 -6.52 -20.81 -1.68
C ASP A 148 -6.57 -22.35 -1.65
N SER A 149 -7.57 -22.91 -2.34
CA SER A 149 -7.93 -24.33 -2.22
C SER A 149 -6.90 -25.30 -2.79
N PHE A 150 -5.98 -24.83 -3.63
CA PHE A 150 -4.98 -25.67 -4.32
C PHE A 150 -3.70 -25.87 -3.50
N ARG A 151 -3.34 -24.90 -2.65
CA ARG A 151 -2.11 -24.91 -1.86
C ARG A 151 -2.37 -25.46 -0.46
N ALA A 152 -2.06 -26.75 -0.26
CA ALA A 152 -2.22 -27.42 1.03
C ALA A 152 -1.57 -26.66 2.19
N ALA A 153 -0.33 -26.19 2.01
CA ALA A 153 0.38 -25.41 3.02
C ALA A 153 -0.32 -24.08 3.39
N ALA A 154 -1.02 -23.44 2.44
CA ALA A 154 -1.76 -22.20 2.73
C ALA A 154 -3.01 -22.49 3.55
N ILE A 155 -3.72 -23.59 3.25
CA ILE A 155 -4.86 -24.06 4.04
C ILE A 155 -4.41 -24.41 5.46
N GLU A 156 -3.35 -25.20 5.61
CA GLU A 156 -2.79 -25.60 6.91
C GLU A 156 -2.36 -24.37 7.73
N GLN A 157 -1.70 -23.39 7.09
CA GLN A 157 -1.34 -22.13 7.74
C GLN A 157 -2.57 -21.35 8.22
N LEU A 158 -3.62 -21.25 7.40
CA LEU A 158 -4.86 -20.56 7.79
C LEU A 158 -5.57 -21.28 8.93
N GLU A 159 -5.54 -22.62 8.94
CA GLU A 159 -6.07 -23.43 10.04
C GLU A 159 -5.31 -23.25 11.35
N GLU A 160 -3.99 -23.17 11.29
CA GLU A 160 -3.18 -22.88 12.46
C GLU A 160 -3.50 -21.49 13.04
N HIS A 161 -3.59 -20.47 12.19
CA HIS A 161 -4.05 -19.14 12.62
C HIS A 161 -5.46 -19.18 13.21
N GLY A 162 -6.40 -19.88 12.56
CA GLY A 162 -7.75 -20.07 13.05
C GLY A 162 -7.78 -20.73 14.43
N LYS A 163 -6.99 -21.79 14.64
CA LYS A 163 -6.85 -22.47 15.93
C LYS A 163 -6.29 -21.53 17.00
N ASN A 164 -5.22 -20.78 16.68
CA ASN A 164 -4.56 -19.88 17.62
C ASN A 164 -5.47 -18.71 18.05
N LEU A 165 -6.36 -18.25 17.17
CA LEU A 165 -7.30 -17.16 17.42
C LEU A 165 -8.69 -17.63 17.89
N GLY A 166 -8.94 -18.93 17.92
CA GLY A 166 -10.28 -19.48 18.15
C GLY A 166 -11.29 -19.11 17.06
N ILE A 167 -10.82 -18.81 15.84
CA ILE A 167 -11.64 -18.45 14.69
C ILE A 167 -11.87 -19.69 13.82
N LYS A 168 -13.14 -19.99 13.52
CA LYS A 168 -13.48 -21.12 12.68
C LYS A 168 -13.01 -20.91 11.24
N VAL A 169 -12.37 -21.93 10.67
CA VAL A 169 -11.94 -21.98 9.27
C VAL A 169 -12.88 -22.91 8.51
N ILE A 170 -13.49 -22.39 7.44
CA ILE A 170 -14.28 -23.16 6.48
C ILE A 170 -13.37 -23.50 5.30
N LYS A 171 -13.28 -24.79 5.00
CA LYS A 171 -12.45 -25.34 3.92
C LYS A 171 -13.14 -26.55 3.29
N HIS A 172 -12.83 -26.79 2.02
CA HIS A 172 -13.22 -28.02 1.31
C HIS A 172 -12.02 -28.93 1.10
N LYS A 173 -12.20 -30.00 0.33
CA LYS A 173 -11.10 -30.84 -0.14
C LYS A 173 -10.15 -30.00 -1.00
N ARG A 174 -8.86 -30.37 -1.01
CA ARG A 174 -7.85 -29.72 -1.87
C ARG A 174 -8.29 -29.72 -3.33
N GLY A 175 -8.11 -28.58 -4.00
CA GLY A 175 -8.50 -28.36 -5.39
C GLY A 175 -10.00 -28.13 -5.61
N ALA A 176 -10.77 -27.93 -4.53
CA ALA A 176 -12.16 -27.53 -4.64
C ALA A 176 -12.30 -26.12 -5.24
N ASP A 177 -13.49 -25.80 -5.74
CA ASP A 177 -13.77 -24.47 -6.28
C ASP A 177 -13.72 -23.40 -5.18
N SER A 178 -12.78 -22.45 -5.31
CA SER A 178 -12.55 -21.37 -4.34
C SER A 178 -13.79 -20.50 -4.14
N ALA A 179 -14.53 -20.24 -5.21
CA ALA A 179 -15.78 -19.48 -5.13
C ALA A 179 -16.85 -20.20 -4.29
N ALA A 180 -16.92 -21.53 -4.37
CA ALA A 180 -17.83 -22.35 -3.56
C ALA A 180 -17.42 -22.38 -2.07
N VAL A 181 -16.13 -22.48 -1.77
CA VAL A 181 -15.65 -22.42 -0.36
C VAL A 181 -16.07 -21.10 0.30
N ILE A 182 -15.89 -19.98 -0.40
CA ILE A 182 -16.25 -18.66 0.09
C ILE A 182 -17.78 -18.51 0.23
N TYR A 183 -18.54 -19.06 -0.73
CA TYR A 183 -20.00 -19.07 -0.68
C TYR A 183 -20.52 -19.81 0.55
N ASP A 184 -20.03 -21.03 0.79
CA ASP A 184 -20.44 -21.83 1.94
C ASP A 184 -20.02 -21.19 3.27
N SER A 185 -18.91 -20.45 3.28
CA SER A 185 -18.50 -19.65 4.42
C SER A 185 -19.51 -18.53 4.71
N MET A 186 -19.96 -17.81 3.67
CA MET A 186 -20.98 -16.77 3.81
C MET A 186 -22.32 -17.33 4.30
N GLU A 187 -22.76 -18.47 3.77
CA GLU A 187 -23.99 -19.13 4.24
C GLU A 187 -23.87 -19.58 5.70
N HIS A 188 -22.71 -20.12 6.08
CA HIS A 188 -22.43 -20.46 7.48
C HIS A 188 -22.51 -19.23 8.39
N ALA A 189 -21.88 -18.13 7.98
CA ALA A 189 -21.89 -16.87 8.74
C ALA A 189 -23.31 -16.32 8.91
N LYS A 190 -24.11 -16.27 7.84
CA LYS A 190 -25.53 -15.86 7.90
C LYS A 190 -26.32 -16.74 8.89
N SER A 191 -26.17 -18.05 8.82
CA SER A 191 -26.91 -19.00 9.67
C SER A 191 -26.56 -18.88 11.17
N LYS A 192 -25.37 -18.36 11.49
CA LYS A 192 -24.85 -18.22 12.85
C LYS A 192 -24.84 -16.77 13.35
N GLY A 193 -25.29 -15.81 12.54
CA GLY A 193 -25.24 -14.39 12.90
C GLY A 193 -23.82 -13.86 13.09
N ILE A 194 -22.85 -14.37 12.31
CA ILE A 194 -21.45 -13.92 12.36
C ILE A 194 -21.31 -12.58 11.63
N ASP A 195 -20.48 -11.69 12.18
CA ASP A 195 -20.31 -10.32 11.64
C ASP A 195 -19.43 -10.27 10.39
N VAL A 196 -18.33 -11.03 10.35
CA VAL A 196 -17.29 -10.91 9.30
C VAL A 196 -16.86 -12.26 8.75
N VAL A 197 -16.74 -12.33 7.41
CA VAL A 197 -16.08 -13.44 6.70
C VAL A 197 -14.82 -12.91 6.04
N LEU A 198 -13.68 -13.48 6.42
CA LEU A 198 -12.37 -13.12 5.87
C LEU A 198 -11.91 -14.23 4.94
N ALA A 199 -11.84 -13.93 3.64
CA ALA A 199 -11.57 -14.92 2.61
C ALA A 199 -10.15 -14.79 2.05
N ASP A 200 -9.36 -15.87 2.18
CA ASP A 200 -8.08 -15.99 1.50
C ASP A 200 -8.29 -16.33 0.02
N SER A 201 -7.33 -16.02 -0.83
CA SER A 201 -7.37 -16.35 -2.26
C SER A 201 -6.05 -16.91 -2.76
N ALA A 202 -6.09 -17.58 -3.90
CA ALA A 202 -4.87 -17.89 -4.65
C ALA A 202 -4.11 -16.60 -5.02
N GLY A 203 -2.78 -16.72 -5.20
CA GLY A 203 -1.90 -15.58 -5.49
C GLY A 203 -0.80 -15.87 -6.51
N ARG A 204 -1.05 -16.70 -7.53
CA ARG A 204 -0.03 -16.98 -8.57
C ARG A 204 0.38 -15.70 -9.34
N MET A 205 1.40 -15.76 -10.19
CA MET A 205 1.84 -14.56 -10.95
C MET A 205 0.71 -14.01 -11.84
N HIS A 206 0.69 -12.70 -12.08
CA HIS A 206 -0.34 -11.99 -12.85
C HIS A 206 -0.40 -12.37 -14.34
N THR A 207 0.66 -13.00 -14.87
CA THR A 207 0.67 -13.58 -16.21
C THR A 207 -0.16 -14.85 -16.30
N ASP A 208 -0.59 -15.41 -15.17
CA ASP A 208 -1.51 -16.53 -15.10
C ASP A 208 -2.95 -16.05 -15.32
N GLN A 209 -3.39 -16.10 -16.59
CA GLN A 209 -4.75 -15.76 -16.99
C GLN A 209 -5.80 -16.54 -16.17
N ASN A 210 -5.47 -17.76 -15.74
CA ASN A 210 -6.35 -18.58 -14.92
C ASN A 210 -6.57 -17.98 -13.52
N LEU A 211 -5.57 -17.32 -12.93
CA LEU A 211 -5.74 -16.66 -11.62
C LEU A 211 -6.75 -15.52 -11.72
N MET A 212 -6.63 -14.68 -12.74
CA MET A 212 -7.54 -13.55 -12.92
C MET A 212 -8.97 -14.03 -13.17
N ASP A 213 -9.15 -15.09 -13.95
CA ASP A 213 -10.46 -15.69 -14.19
C ASP A 213 -11.05 -16.31 -12.90
N GLU A 214 -10.22 -16.94 -12.08
CA GLU A 214 -10.61 -17.45 -10.76
C GLU A 214 -11.08 -16.32 -9.84
N LEU A 215 -10.30 -15.24 -9.73
CA LEU A 215 -10.67 -14.07 -8.92
C LEU A 215 -11.94 -13.39 -9.43
N LYS A 216 -12.09 -13.23 -10.75
CA LYS A 216 -13.32 -12.71 -11.38
C LYS A 216 -14.52 -13.58 -11.02
N LYS A 217 -14.36 -14.91 -11.04
CA LYS A 217 -15.40 -15.85 -10.62
C LYS A 217 -15.76 -15.66 -9.14
N ILE A 218 -14.76 -15.56 -8.24
CA ILE A 218 -14.99 -15.33 -6.81
C ILE A 218 -15.80 -14.05 -6.59
N VAL A 219 -15.40 -12.94 -7.22
CA VAL A 219 -16.10 -11.65 -7.07
C VAL A 219 -17.51 -11.70 -7.65
N ARG A 220 -17.70 -12.31 -8.83
CA ARG A 220 -19.02 -12.44 -9.46
C ARG A 220 -20.00 -13.24 -8.60
N VAL A 221 -19.54 -14.36 -8.03
CA VAL A 221 -20.38 -15.28 -7.24
C VAL A 221 -20.68 -14.71 -5.86
N ASN A 222 -19.67 -14.17 -5.18
CA ASN A 222 -19.77 -13.84 -3.76
C ASN A 222 -19.97 -12.36 -3.46
N LYS A 223 -19.74 -11.46 -4.43
CA LYS A 223 -19.88 -10.00 -4.32
C LYS A 223 -19.25 -9.44 -3.01
N PRO A 224 -17.93 -9.57 -2.81
CA PRO A 224 -17.26 -9.07 -1.61
C PRO A 224 -17.54 -7.59 -1.36
N HIS A 225 -17.79 -7.23 -0.10
CA HIS A 225 -18.03 -5.84 0.31
C HIS A 225 -16.72 -5.05 0.33
N LEU A 226 -15.61 -5.72 0.64
CA LEU A 226 -14.26 -5.18 0.54
C LEU A 226 -13.33 -6.17 -0.16
N LYS A 227 -12.47 -5.63 -1.02
CA LYS A 227 -11.40 -6.32 -1.74
C LYS A 227 -10.09 -5.65 -1.33
N ILE A 228 -9.31 -6.35 -0.49
CA ILE A 228 -8.07 -5.84 0.07
C ILE A 228 -6.89 -6.47 -0.67
N LEU A 229 -6.12 -5.64 -1.34
CA LEU A 229 -4.88 -6.05 -1.99
C LEU A 229 -3.74 -6.05 -0.96
N VAL A 230 -2.99 -7.15 -0.91
CA VAL A 230 -1.82 -7.29 -0.04
C VAL A 230 -0.55 -7.29 -0.88
N ILE A 231 0.32 -6.32 -0.63
CA ILE A 231 1.56 -6.06 -1.37
C ILE A 231 2.76 -6.31 -0.44
N ASP A 232 3.75 -7.05 -0.92
CA ASP A 232 5.06 -7.14 -0.25
C ASP A 232 5.84 -5.85 -0.52
N SER A 233 6.12 -5.08 0.54
CA SER A 233 6.85 -3.81 0.37
C SER A 233 8.30 -4.00 -0.08
N LEU A 234 8.88 -5.20 0.07
CA LEU A 234 10.24 -5.52 -0.37
C LEU A 234 10.33 -5.75 -1.88
N THR A 235 9.23 -6.10 -2.54
CA THR A 235 9.18 -6.26 -4.00
C THR A 235 9.25 -4.91 -4.73
N GLY A 236 9.07 -3.80 -4.01
CA GLY A 236 9.25 -2.47 -4.57
C GLY A 236 8.16 -2.11 -5.58
N ASN A 237 8.54 -1.31 -6.59
CA ASN A 237 7.61 -0.82 -7.61
C ASN A 237 7.00 -1.93 -8.47
N ASP A 238 7.72 -3.03 -8.70
CA ASP A 238 7.23 -4.11 -9.55
C ASP A 238 5.91 -4.69 -9.04
N ALA A 239 5.79 -4.88 -7.72
CA ALA A 239 4.55 -5.36 -7.14
C ALA A 239 3.42 -4.33 -7.25
N VAL A 240 3.74 -3.04 -7.16
CA VAL A 240 2.76 -1.95 -7.29
C VAL A 240 2.24 -1.86 -8.72
N GLU A 241 3.13 -1.92 -9.72
CA GLU A 241 2.72 -1.81 -11.12
C GLU A 241 1.91 -3.03 -11.56
N GLN A 242 2.34 -4.23 -11.15
CA GLN A 242 1.56 -5.45 -11.40
C GLN A 242 0.19 -5.43 -10.70
N SER A 243 0.07 -4.67 -9.61
CA SER A 243 -1.19 -4.52 -8.88
C SER A 243 -2.23 -3.66 -9.60
N ARG A 244 -1.82 -2.82 -10.56
CA ARG A 244 -2.74 -2.08 -11.42
C ARG A 244 -3.73 -3.01 -12.12
N LYS A 245 -3.23 -4.16 -12.58
CA LYS A 245 -4.06 -5.16 -13.25
C LYS A 245 -5.11 -5.79 -12.34
N PHE A 246 -4.82 -5.98 -11.05
CA PHE A 246 -5.84 -6.41 -10.10
C PHE A 246 -6.95 -5.36 -9.95
N ASP A 247 -6.60 -4.07 -9.91
CA ASP A 247 -7.61 -3.02 -9.79
C ASP A 247 -8.46 -2.90 -11.06
N GLU A 248 -7.83 -2.97 -12.23
CA GLU A 248 -8.52 -2.92 -13.53
C GLU A 248 -9.50 -4.09 -13.73
N ASP A 249 -9.07 -5.31 -13.42
CA ASP A 249 -9.84 -6.53 -13.71
C ASP A 249 -10.84 -6.91 -12.60
N ILE A 250 -10.52 -6.62 -11.34
CA ILE A 250 -11.26 -7.10 -10.16
C ILE A 250 -11.87 -5.96 -9.35
N GLY A 251 -11.26 -4.78 -9.39
CA GLY A 251 -11.53 -3.67 -8.48
C GLY A 251 -10.92 -3.92 -7.11
N ILE A 252 -10.15 -2.97 -6.60
CA ILE A 252 -9.59 -2.99 -5.24
C ILE A 252 -10.18 -1.82 -4.47
N ASP A 253 -10.52 -2.09 -3.20
CA ASP A 253 -11.07 -1.07 -2.31
C ASP A 253 -9.98 -0.50 -1.38
N GLY A 254 -9.00 -1.32 -0.97
CA GLY A 254 -7.92 -0.90 -0.08
C GLY A 254 -6.66 -1.77 -0.19
N VAL A 255 -5.54 -1.26 0.35
CA VAL A 255 -4.21 -1.87 0.23
C VAL A 255 -3.61 -2.12 1.61
N VAL A 256 -2.96 -3.26 1.81
CA VAL A 256 -2.06 -3.52 2.93
C VAL A 256 -0.65 -3.75 2.40
N LEU A 257 0.32 -3.06 2.96
CA LEU A 257 1.74 -3.29 2.67
C LEU A 257 2.37 -4.11 3.80
N THR A 258 3.03 -5.23 3.49
CA THR A 258 3.66 -6.11 4.48
C THR A 258 5.19 -5.96 4.47
N LYS A 259 5.83 -6.51 5.52
CA LYS A 259 7.29 -6.52 5.70
C LYS A 259 7.90 -5.12 5.70
N VAL A 260 7.14 -4.15 6.17
CA VAL A 260 7.49 -2.72 6.14
C VAL A 260 8.62 -2.43 7.14
N ASP A 261 8.70 -3.19 8.22
CA ASP A 261 9.75 -3.17 9.25
C ASP A 261 11.15 -3.43 8.70
N VAL A 262 11.28 -4.34 7.74
CA VAL A 262 12.56 -4.68 7.09
C VAL A 262 12.81 -3.88 5.80
N ASN A 263 11.87 -3.02 5.39
CA ASN A 263 12.01 -2.20 4.20
C ASN A 263 12.87 -0.95 4.45
N LYS A 264 14.07 -0.95 3.85
CA LYS A 264 15.01 0.17 3.90
C LYS A 264 14.70 1.27 2.88
N LYS A 265 13.98 0.96 1.80
CA LYS A 265 13.70 1.85 0.68
C LYS A 265 12.48 2.73 0.95
N GLY A 266 11.29 2.16 1.08
CA GLY A 266 10.08 2.90 1.45
C GLY A 266 9.33 3.60 0.31
N GLY A 267 9.90 3.66 -0.91
CA GLY A 267 9.24 4.28 -2.06
C GLY A 267 7.94 3.58 -2.48
N ALA A 268 7.85 2.25 -2.27
CA ALA A 268 6.68 1.46 -2.64
C ALA A 268 5.37 1.96 -2.00
N ILE A 269 5.43 2.58 -0.82
CA ILE A 269 4.25 3.16 -0.14
C ILE A 269 3.71 4.37 -0.91
N LEU A 270 4.61 5.26 -1.34
CA LEU A 270 4.26 6.43 -2.16
C LEU A 270 3.71 5.99 -3.52
N SER A 271 4.39 5.02 -4.14
CA SER A 271 3.98 4.43 -5.42
C SER A 271 2.59 3.81 -5.32
N ALA A 272 2.32 3.01 -4.28
CA ALA A 272 1.03 2.36 -4.10
C ALA A 272 -0.12 3.38 -3.98
N CYS A 273 0.08 4.46 -3.19
CA CYS A 273 -0.93 5.51 -3.07
C CYS A 273 -1.19 6.22 -4.41
N LYS A 274 -0.13 6.58 -5.13
CA LYS A 274 -0.25 7.33 -6.38
C LYS A 274 -0.82 6.51 -7.53
N ILE A 275 -0.35 5.27 -7.69
CA ILE A 275 -0.69 4.41 -8.82
C ILE A 275 -2.09 3.83 -8.65
N LEU A 276 -2.41 3.31 -7.46
CA LEU A 276 -3.69 2.64 -7.22
C LEU A 276 -4.78 3.63 -6.80
N GLY A 277 -4.41 4.77 -6.19
CA GLY A 277 -5.38 5.75 -5.68
C GLY A 277 -6.27 5.19 -4.57
N LYS A 278 -5.87 4.11 -3.91
CA LYS A 278 -6.65 3.41 -2.86
C LYS A 278 -6.10 3.70 -1.47
N PRO A 279 -6.96 3.67 -0.43
CA PRO A 279 -6.52 3.76 0.96
C PRO A 279 -5.53 2.66 1.33
N ILE A 280 -4.50 3.04 2.09
CA ILE A 280 -3.70 2.08 2.85
C ILE A 280 -4.48 1.73 4.12
N VAL A 281 -4.95 0.49 4.18
CA VAL A 281 -5.68 -0.09 5.31
C VAL A 281 -4.75 -0.43 6.47
N GLY A 282 -3.50 -0.75 6.17
CA GLY A 282 -2.50 -0.96 7.21
C GLY A 282 -1.12 -1.30 6.69
N LEU A 283 -0.16 -1.25 7.62
CA LEU A 283 1.23 -1.61 7.42
C LEU A 283 1.57 -2.81 8.31
N GLY A 284 1.96 -3.93 7.70
CA GLY A 284 2.52 -5.08 8.40
C GLY A 284 3.97 -4.80 8.78
N VAL A 285 4.23 -4.71 10.08
CA VAL A 285 5.51 -4.26 10.66
C VAL A 285 6.19 -5.31 11.54
N GLY A 286 5.87 -6.58 11.32
CA GLY A 286 6.38 -7.69 12.11
C GLY A 286 5.56 -8.97 11.91
N GLN A 287 5.79 -9.96 12.76
CA GLN A 287 5.19 -11.30 12.64
C GLN A 287 4.01 -11.52 13.58
N GLU A 288 3.93 -10.78 14.68
CA GLU A 288 2.88 -10.96 15.68
C GLU A 288 1.53 -10.45 15.18
N TYR A 289 0.44 -10.87 15.83
CA TYR A 289 -0.91 -10.47 15.42
C TYR A 289 -1.15 -8.96 15.53
N ASP A 290 -0.54 -8.32 16.53
CA ASP A 290 -0.60 -6.87 16.74
C ASP A 290 0.32 -6.07 15.79
N ASP A 291 1.21 -6.74 15.05
CA ASP A 291 2.13 -6.10 14.10
C ASP A 291 1.46 -5.76 12.76
N LEU A 292 0.23 -5.26 12.81
CA LEU A 292 -0.44 -4.55 11.74
C LEU A 292 -0.77 -3.17 12.30
N LYS A 293 -0.20 -2.12 11.73
CA LYS A 293 -0.43 -0.72 12.16
C LYS A 293 -1.32 0.02 11.17
N GLU A 294 -2.04 1.01 11.67
CA GLU A 294 -2.76 1.96 10.80
C GLU A 294 -1.74 2.85 10.08
N PHE A 295 -2.07 3.30 8.87
CA PHE A 295 -1.21 4.19 8.10
C PHE A 295 -1.52 5.65 8.44
N ASP A 296 -0.52 6.36 8.95
CA ASP A 296 -0.57 7.80 9.14
C ASP A 296 0.39 8.49 8.15
N LYS A 297 -0.19 9.28 7.24
CA LYS A 297 0.59 10.00 6.22
C LYS A 297 1.50 11.08 6.79
N GLU A 298 1.10 11.75 7.87
CA GLU A 298 1.92 12.78 8.52
C GLU A 298 3.11 12.15 9.24
N GLU A 299 2.89 11.03 9.94
CA GLU A 299 3.97 10.26 10.58
C GLU A 299 4.96 9.72 9.53
N PHE A 300 4.45 9.18 8.42
CA PHE A 300 5.28 8.71 7.32
C PHE A 300 6.13 9.84 6.73
N VAL A 301 5.50 10.96 6.34
CA VAL A 301 6.20 12.11 5.74
C VAL A 301 7.23 12.70 6.70
N LYS A 302 6.89 12.79 7.99
CA LYS A 302 7.83 13.19 9.03
C LYS A 302 9.04 12.25 9.06
N GLY A 303 8.81 10.94 9.11
CA GLY A 303 9.88 9.95 9.20
C GLY A 303 10.85 9.91 8.00
N VAL A 304 10.41 10.33 6.81
CA VAL A 304 11.25 10.37 5.60
C VAL A 304 11.89 11.73 5.32
N LEU A 305 11.50 12.80 6.03
CA LEU A 305 12.08 14.14 5.87
C LEU A 305 12.88 14.64 7.08
N GLU A 306 12.54 14.22 8.30
CA GLU A 306 13.18 14.62 9.56
C GLU A 306 14.02 13.47 10.13
#